data_AF-A0A7K4FUL5-F1
#
_entry.id   AF-A0A7K4FUL5-F1
#
_cell.length_a   1.000
_cell.length_b   1.000
_cell.length_c   1.000
_cell.angle_alpha   90.00
_cell.angle_beta   90.00
_cell.angle_gamma   90.00
#
_symmetry.space_group_name_H-M   'P 1'
#
loop_
_entity.id
_entity.type
_entity.pdbx_description
1 polymer ?
#
loop_
_entity_poly.entity_id
_entity_poly.type
_entity_poly.pdbx_seq_one_letter_code
_entity_poly.pdbx_strand_id
1 'polypeptide(L)'
;MLLKIKIKGEEILPSQIKGKMAYEKNVVLIAKTPARVLFVDFVGQCCLGSYSPPPFLSSKMFYYEIIYIPEEYSKYLPCIALEVEKSLNPLYRNKRLYCDGEITVVIEK
;
A
#
# COMPACT_ATOMS: atom_id res chain seq x y z
N MET A 1 -14.72 -14.96 1.86
CA MET A 1 -13.98 -14.86 3.14
C MET A 1 -13.90 -13.39 3.57
N LEU A 2 -14.11 -13.05 4.85
CA LEU A 2 -14.04 -11.67 5.35
C LEU A 2 -12.66 -11.39 5.95
N LEU A 3 -11.95 -10.39 5.43
CA LEU A 3 -10.68 -9.91 5.98
C LEU A 3 -10.89 -8.54 6.62
N LYS A 4 -10.58 -8.41 7.91
CA LYS A 4 -10.57 -7.12 8.59
C LYS A 4 -9.16 -6.58 8.63
N ILE A 5 -8.93 -5.44 8.00
CA ILE A 5 -7.62 -4.80 7.91
C ILE A 5 -7.72 -3.41 8.50
N LYS A 6 -6.87 -3.13 9.47
CA LYS A 6 -6.75 -1.78 10.04
C LYS A 6 -5.84 -0.95 9.16
N ILE A 7 -6.33 0.19 8.70
CA ILE A 7 -5.48 1.21 8.07
C ILE A 7 -4.83 1.99 9.21
N LYS A 8 -3.81 1.38 9.82
CA LYS A 8 -2.93 2.07 10.74
C LYS A 8 -1.52 1.63 10.46
N GLY A 9 -0.86 2.40 9.62
CA GLY A 9 0.52 2.15 9.24
C GLY A 9 1.53 2.98 10.01
N GLU A 10 2.81 2.64 9.85
CA GLU A 10 3.90 3.54 10.21
C GLU A 10 4.02 4.61 9.10
N GLU A 11 4.15 5.88 9.49
CA GLU A 11 4.37 6.99 8.55
C GLU A 11 5.86 7.22 8.31
N ILE A 12 6.28 7.14 7.05
CA ILE A 12 7.68 6.99 6.69
C ILE A 12 8.00 7.78 5.43
N LEU A 13 9.15 8.46 5.42
CA LEU A 13 9.63 9.17 4.25
C LEU A 13 10.14 8.21 3.18
N PRO A 14 9.98 8.53 1.88
CA PRO A 14 10.52 7.69 0.79
C PRO A 14 12.02 7.37 0.93
N SER A 15 12.82 8.28 1.51
CA SER A 15 14.25 8.07 1.76
C SER A 15 14.55 6.97 2.79
N GLN A 16 13.61 6.68 3.71
CA GLN A 16 13.79 5.69 4.77
C GLN A 16 13.45 4.27 4.32
N ILE A 17 12.75 4.10 3.19
CA ILE A 17 12.41 2.79 2.61
C ILE A 17 13.66 1.96 2.32
N LYS A 18 14.67 2.57 1.68
CA LYS A 18 15.92 1.88 1.30
C LYS A 18 16.83 1.54 2.49
N GLY A 19 16.52 2.06 3.68
CA GLY A 19 17.25 1.77 4.90
C GLY A 19 16.45 0.87 5.83
N LYS A 20 15.72 1.51 6.76
CA LYS A 20 15.06 0.85 7.89
C LYS A 20 14.11 -0.28 7.49
N MET A 21 13.46 -0.15 6.33
CA MET A 21 12.46 -1.12 5.88
C MET A 21 12.86 -1.88 4.63
N ALA A 22 14.15 -1.91 4.32
CA ALA A 22 14.61 -2.49 3.06
C ALA A 22 14.16 -3.96 2.90
N TYR A 23 14.02 -4.71 4.00
CA TYR A 23 13.68 -6.13 4.01
C TYR A 23 12.19 -6.43 4.18
N GLU A 24 11.36 -5.41 4.41
CA GLU A 24 9.92 -5.60 4.63
C GLU A 24 9.24 -6.14 3.37
N LYS A 25 8.25 -7.01 3.57
CA LYS A 25 7.49 -7.70 2.53
C LYS A 25 6.02 -7.72 2.91
N ASN A 26 5.17 -8.06 1.94
CA ASN A 26 3.72 -8.17 2.13
C ASN A 26 3.12 -6.88 2.72
N VAL A 27 3.43 -5.74 2.10
CA VAL A 27 2.96 -4.44 2.57
C VAL A 27 2.09 -3.75 1.53
N VAL A 28 1.12 -2.99 2.02
CA VAL A 28 0.39 -1.99 1.22
C VAL A 28 0.98 -0.62 1.51
N LEU A 29 1.32 0.11 0.45
CA LEU A 29 1.93 1.42 0.49
C LEU A 29 0.87 2.47 0.14
N ILE A 30 0.60 3.37 1.07
CA ILE A 30 -0.29 4.51 0.83
C ILE A 30 0.57 5.75 0.72
N ALA A 31 0.81 6.24 -0.49
CA ALA A 31 1.48 7.51 -0.71
C ALA A 31 0.49 8.65 -0.46
N LYS A 32 0.77 9.50 0.53
CA LYS A 32 -0.11 10.62 0.90
C LYS A 32 0.65 11.90 1.25
N THR A 33 -0.07 13.00 1.18
CA THR A 33 0.32 14.33 1.67
C THR A 33 -0.56 14.67 2.88
N PRO A 34 -0.26 15.74 3.63
CA PRO A 34 -1.14 16.15 4.73
C PRO A 34 -2.58 16.45 4.28
N ALA A 35 -2.77 16.81 3.01
CA ALA A 35 -4.07 17.18 2.47
C ALA A 35 -4.86 16.01 1.86
N ARG A 36 -4.18 15.01 1.28
CA ARG A 36 -4.84 13.92 0.54
C ARG A 36 -3.95 12.71 0.27
N VAL A 37 -4.60 11.58 0.01
CA VAL A 37 -3.97 10.38 -0.56
C VAL A 37 -3.70 10.59 -2.05
N LEU A 38 -2.48 10.24 -2.47
CA LEU A 38 -2.01 10.37 -3.84
C LEU A 38 -2.13 9.07 -4.62
N PHE A 39 -1.72 7.95 -4.02
CA PHE A 39 -1.60 6.67 -4.71
C PHE A 39 -1.56 5.52 -3.71
N VAL A 40 -2.06 4.35 -4.11
CA VAL A 40 -1.97 3.11 -3.33
C VAL A 40 -1.25 2.06 -4.18
N ASP A 41 -0.25 1.40 -3.60
CA ASP A 41 0.48 0.29 -4.23
C ASP A 41 0.71 -0.83 -3.22
N PHE A 42 1.31 -1.91 -3.68
CA PHE A 42 1.73 -2.99 -2.78
C PHE A 42 3.10 -3.53 -3.14
N VAL A 43 3.74 -4.15 -2.15
CA VAL A 43 4.97 -4.91 -2.30
C VAL A 43 4.73 -6.30 -1.75
N GLY A 44 4.74 -7.29 -2.66
CA GLY A 44 4.56 -8.70 -2.31
C GLY A 44 5.83 -9.35 -1.76
N GLN A 45 6.35 -10.35 -2.47
CA GLN A 45 7.50 -11.14 -2.03
C GLN A 45 8.86 -10.44 -2.24
N CYS A 46 8.93 -9.49 -3.17
CA CYS A 46 10.11 -8.63 -3.30
C CYS A 46 10.21 -7.72 -2.07
N CYS A 47 11.42 -7.40 -1.67
CA CYS A 47 11.64 -6.57 -0.50
C CYS A 47 11.39 -5.08 -0.81
N LEU A 48 10.85 -4.35 0.16
CA LEU A 48 10.44 -2.96 0.01
C LEU A 48 11.60 -2.04 -0.36
N GLY A 49 12.85 -2.37 -0.02
CA GLY A 49 14.03 -1.61 -0.43
C GLY A 49 14.26 -1.55 -1.95
N SER A 50 13.70 -2.50 -2.70
CA SER A 50 13.73 -2.51 -4.17
C SER A 50 12.60 -1.70 -4.81
N TYR A 51 11.61 -1.30 -4.02
CA TYR A 51 10.47 -0.54 -4.53
C TYR A 51 10.89 0.86 -4.97
N SER A 52 10.46 1.22 -6.18
CA SER A 52 10.59 2.58 -6.69
C SER A 52 9.20 3.18 -6.86
N PRO A 53 8.91 4.38 -6.32
CA PRO A 53 7.68 5.08 -6.62
C PRO A 53 7.48 5.24 -8.13
N PRO A 54 6.23 5.22 -8.61
CA PRO A 54 5.92 5.60 -9.97
C PRO A 54 6.46 6.99 -10.33
N PRO A 55 6.93 7.22 -11.58
CA PRO A 55 7.55 8.49 -11.99
C PRO A 55 6.69 9.73 -11.71
N PHE A 56 5.36 9.63 -11.80
CA PHE A 56 4.45 10.75 -11.52
C PHE A 56 4.45 11.23 -10.06
N LEU A 57 5.00 10.44 -9.13
CA LEU A 57 5.19 10.84 -7.73
C LEU A 57 6.59 11.43 -7.47
N SER A 58 7.56 11.21 -8.36
CA SER A 58 8.98 11.57 -8.13
C SER A 58 9.21 13.06 -7.84
N SER A 59 8.37 13.94 -8.39
CA SER A 59 8.46 15.40 -8.19
C SER A 59 7.58 15.92 -7.06
N LYS A 60 6.88 15.05 -6.33
CA LYS A 60 5.95 15.43 -5.25
C LYS A 60 6.61 15.19 -3.90
N MET A 61 6.31 16.07 -2.94
CA MET A 61 6.64 15.81 -1.53
C MET A 61 5.49 15.00 -0.92
N PHE A 62 5.79 13.78 -0.48
CA PHE A 62 4.81 12.86 0.10
C PHE A 62 5.50 11.92 1.08
N TYR A 63 4.69 11.22 1.86
CA TYR A 63 5.12 10.18 2.79
C TYR A 63 4.29 8.92 2.54
N TYR A 64 4.83 7.79 2.96
CA TYR A 64 4.12 6.52 2.94
C TYR A 64 3.49 6.28 4.30
N GLU A 65 2.24 5.85 4.30
CA GLU A 65 1.69 5.06 5.38
C GLU A 65 1.72 3.59 4.96
N ILE A 66 2.33 2.75 5.79
CA ILE A 66 2.60 1.34 5.43
C ILE A 66 1.77 0.40 6.27
N ILE A 67 0.92 -0.37 5.60
CA ILE A 67 0.10 -1.40 6.24
C ILE A 67 0.77 -2.74 6.04
N TYR A 68 1.10 -3.41 7.15
CA TYR A 68 1.62 -4.76 7.13
C TYR A 68 0.49 -5.77 6.97
N ILE A 69 0.63 -6.66 5.99
CA ILE A 69 -0.31 -7.74 5.73
C ILE A 69 0.30 -9.05 6.23
N PRO A 70 -0.38 -9.77 7.13
CA PRO A 70 0.04 -11.10 7.56
C PRO A 70 0.33 -12.02 6.38
N GLU A 71 1.35 -12.87 6.52
CA GLU A 71 1.81 -13.75 5.44
C GLU A 71 0.69 -14.69 4.92
N GLU A 72 -0.21 -15.12 5.80
CA GLU A 72 -1.41 -15.90 5.48
C GLU A 72 -2.32 -15.21 4.44
N TYR A 73 -2.29 -13.89 4.37
CA TYR A 73 -3.08 -13.06 3.47
C TYR A 73 -2.27 -12.49 2.30
N SER A 74 -0.98 -12.84 2.17
CA SER A 74 -0.10 -12.35 1.10
C SER A 74 -0.64 -12.63 -0.30
N LYS A 75 -1.31 -13.77 -0.51
CA LYS A 75 -1.97 -14.10 -1.80
C LYS A 75 -3.09 -13.12 -2.19
N TYR A 76 -3.65 -12.40 -1.22
CA TYR A 76 -4.73 -11.44 -1.41
C TYR A 76 -4.23 -10.00 -1.47
N LEU A 77 -2.92 -9.77 -1.39
CA LEU A 77 -2.33 -8.44 -1.30
C LEU A 77 -2.76 -7.48 -2.43
N PRO A 78 -2.86 -7.90 -3.72
CA PRO A 78 -3.37 -7.04 -4.78
C PRO A 78 -4.83 -6.62 -4.56
N CYS A 79 -5.66 -7.54 -4.07
CA CYS A 79 -7.07 -7.26 -3.79
C CYS A 79 -7.24 -6.37 -2.55
N ILE A 80 -6.45 -6.63 -1.50
CA ILE A 80 -6.41 -5.77 -0.31
C ILE A 80 -6.03 -4.35 -0.71
N ALA A 81 -4.96 -4.19 -1.49
CA ALA A 81 -4.54 -2.87 -1.98
C ALA A 81 -5.63 -2.21 -2.84
N LEU A 82 -6.36 -2.97 -3.67
CA LEU A 82 -7.48 -2.45 -4.46
C LEU A 82 -8.61 -1.93 -3.57
N GLU A 83 -9.00 -2.66 -2.54
CA GLU A 83 -10.07 -2.23 -1.63
C GLU A 83 -9.62 -1.02 -0.79
N VAL A 84 -8.35 -0.96 -0.38
CA VAL A 84 -7.75 0.23 0.24
C VAL A 84 -7.79 1.42 -0.71
N GLU A 85 -7.44 1.22 -1.99
CA GLU A 85 -7.51 2.27 -3.01
C GLU A 85 -8.94 2.82 -3.16
N LYS A 86 -9.94 1.94 -3.29
CA LYS A 86 -11.35 2.33 -3.42
C LYS A 86 -11.84 3.12 -2.21
N SER A 87 -11.47 2.68 -1.01
CA SER A 87 -11.87 3.33 0.25
C SER A 87 -11.24 4.72 0.43
N LEU A 88 -9.96 4.86 0.06
CA LEU A 88 -9.22 6.11 0.24
C LEU A 88 -9.39 7.11 -0.92
N ASN A 89 -9.87 6.65 -2.08
CA ASN A 89 -10.11 7.45 -3.28
C ASN A 89 -8.92 8.39 -3.64
N PRO A 90 -7.75 7.81 -3.96
CA PRO A 90 -6.54 8.59 -4.22
C PRO A 90 -6.63 9.45 -5.48
N LEU A 91 -5.72 10.42 -5.59
CA LEU A 91 -5.59 11.26 -6.78
C LEU A 91 -5.29 10.46 -8.06
N TYR A 92 -4.45 9.44 -7.94
CA TYR A 92 -4.03 8.58 -9.04
C TYR A 92 -4.43 7.14 -8.74
N ARG A 93 -4.99 6.46 -9.75
CA ARG A 93 -5.35 5.04 -9.67
C ARG A 93 -4.26 4.14 -10.20
N ASN A 94 -4.03 3.03 -9.52
CA ASN A 94 -3.10 1.99 -9.85
C ASN A 94 -3.79 0.88 -10.66
N LYS A 95 -3.56 0.89 -11.98
CA LYS A 95 -4.18 -0.09 -12.90
C LYS A 95 -3.68 -1.53 -12.71
N ARG A 96 -2.66 -1.75 -11.88
CA ARG A 96 -2.11 -3.09 -11.60
C ARG A 96 -2.83 -3.80 -10.46
N LEU A 97 -3.71 -3.11 -9.73
CA LEU A 97 -4.48 -3.70 -8.64
C LEU A 97 -5.66 -4.49 -9.21
N TYR A 98 -5.87 -5.70 -8.70
CA TYR A 98 -6.92 -6.61 -9.16
C TYR A 98 -7.45 -7.47 -8.01
N CYS A 99 -8.64 -8.01 -8.18
CA CYS A 99 -9.24 -8.95 -7.23
C CYS A 99 -10.03 -10.02 -7.97
N ASP A 100 -9.71 -11.28 -7.73
CA ASP A 100 -10.32 -12.42 -8.43
C ASP A 100 -11.63 -12.91 -7.79
N GLY A 101 -12.30 -12.05 -6.99
CA GLY A 101 -13.73 -12.20 -6.66
C GLY A 101 -14.11 -12.96 -5.39
N GLU A 102 -13.18 -13.46 -4.58
CA GLU A 102 -13.52 -14.36 -3.45
C GLU A 102 -13.37 -13.78 -2.03
N ILE A 103 -13.00 -12.50 -1.90
CA ILE A 103 -12.74 -11.87 -0.59
C ILE A 103 -13.49 -10.55 -0.42
N THR A 104 -13.95 -10.31 0.81
CA THR A 104 -14.49 -9.01 1.25
C THR A 104 -13.50 -8.43 2.25
N VAL A 105 -12.87 -7.31 1.90
CA VAL A 105 -11.94 -6.61 2.79
C VAL A 105 -12.70 -5.48 3.47
N VAL A 106 -12.78 -5.54 4.80
CA VAL A 106 -13.33 -4.46 5.62
C VAL A 106 -12.18 -3.66 6.20
N ILE A 107 -12.18 -2.38 5.88
CA ILE A 107 -11.21 -1.41 6.36
C ILE A 107 -11.73 -0.83 7.66
N GLU A 108 -11.03 -1.12 8.77
CA GLU A 108 -11.29 -0.48 10.06
C GLU A 108 -10.40 0.78 10.16
N LYS A 109 -11.03 1.93 10.43
CA LYS A 109 -10.38 3.23 10.69
C LYS A 109 -9.96 3.36 12.14
#